data_AF-A0A1F3KZJ8-F1
#
_entry.id   AF-A0A1F3KZJ8-F1
#
_cell.length_a   1.000
_cell.length_b   1.000
_cell.length_c   1.000
_cell.angle_alpha   90.00
_cell.angle_beta   90.00
_cell.angle_gamma   90.00
#
_symmetry.space_group_name_H-M   'P 1'
#
loop_
_entity.id
_entity.type
_entity.pdbx_description
1 polymer ?
#
loop_
_entity_poly.entity_id
_entity_poly.type
_entity_poly.pdbx_seq_one_letter_code
_entity_poly.pdbx_strand_id
1 'polypeptide(L)' 'MNSLLIEINSKEDKRIFTSLAKRLHLKTRLLSQEDKEDIALAGAIDAGRNSGYVDEQVIMNTLNKLKCK' A
#
# COMPACT_ATOMS: atom_id res chain seq x y z
N MET A 1 11.85 6.26 -12.13
CA MET A 1 10.42 5.95 -12.28
C MET A 1 9.75 6.46 -11.02
N ASN A 2 8.92 7.51 -11.14
CA ASN A 2 8.26 8.09 -9.97
C ASN A 2 6.84 7.54 -9.92
N SER A 3 6.58 6.73 -8.90
CA SER A 3 5.30 6.03 -8.71
C SER A 3 4.56 6.64 -7.53
N LEU A 4 3.23 6.77 -7.65
CA LEU A 4 2.36 7.24 -6.59
C LEU A 4 1.37 6.13 -6.22
N LEU A 5 1.32 5.76 -4.94
CA LEU A 5 0.34 4.85 -4.37
C LEU A 5 -0.76 5.67 -3.69
N ILE A 6 -2.02 5.37 -4.00
CA ILE A 6 -3.18 6.06 -3.42
C ILE A 6 -4.08 5.02 -2.79
N GLU A 7 -4.31 5.15 -1.48
CA GLU A 7 -5.31 4.37 -0.75
C GLU A 7 -6.65 5.11 -0.80
N ILE A 8 -7.71 4.40 -1.20
CA ILE A 8 -9.05 4.97 -1.33
C ILE A 8 -10.02 4.14 -0.49
N ASN A 9 -10.56 4.75 0.56
CA ASN A 9 -11.42 4.08 1.55
C ASN A 9 -12.91 4.08 1.17
N SER A 10 -13.32 4.92 0.21
CA SER A 10 -14.71 5.01 -0.27
C SER A 10 -14.87 4.36 -1.66
N LYS A 11 -15.95 3.59 -1.84
CA LYS A 11 -16.28 2.98 -3.14
C LYS A 11 -16.64 4.03 -4.21
N GLU A 12 -17.25 5.15 -3.81
CA GLU A 12 -17.63 6.23 -4.72
C GLU A 12 -16.39 6.98 -5.22
N ASP A 13 -15.49 7.33 -4.30
CA ASP A 13 -14.23 7.99 -4.63
C ASP A 13 -13.35 7.12 -5.54
N LYS A 14 -13.35 5.80 -5.32
CA LYS A 14 -12.60 4.86 -6.17
C LYS A 14 -12.99 4.98 -7.62
N ARG A 15 -14.30 5.10 -7.92
CA ARG A 15 -14.80 5.23 -9.29
C ARG A 15 -14.37 6.57 -9.91
N ILE A 16 -14.44 7.65 -9.14
CA ILE A 16 -14.05 9.00 -9.60
C ILE A 16 -12.56 9.02 -9.93
N PHE A 17 -11.71 8.57 -9.00
CA PHE A 17 -10.26 8.56 -9.18
C PHE A 17 -9.83 7.67 -10.35
N THR A 18 -10.43 6.48 -10.49
CA THR A 18 -10.11 5.60 -11.63
C THR A 18 -10.49 6.25 -12.96
N SER A 19 -11.64 6.93 -13.00
CA SER A 19 -12.11 7.62 -14.22
C SER A 19 -11.23 8.81 -14.58
N LEU A 20 -10.81 9.59 -13.58
CA LEU A 20 -9.89 10.71 -13.75
C LEU A 20 -8.51 10.24 -14.25
N ALA A 21 -7.95 9.20 -13.62
CA ALA A 21 -6.65 8.68 -13.99
C ALA A 21 -6.63 8.11 -15.42
N LYS A 22 -7.72 7.45 -15.85
CA LYS A 22 -7.92 7.04 -17.24
C LYS A 22 -7.96 8.24 -18.19
N ARG A 23 -8.67 9.31 -17.84
CA ARG A 23 -8.77 10.54 -18.64
C ARG A 23 -7.44 11.27 -18.78
N LEU A 24 -6.60 11.21 -17.76
CA LEU A 24 -5.24 11.75 -17.75
C LEU A 24 -4.22 10.81 -18.41
N HIS A 25 -4.66 9.69 -18.99
CA HIS A 25 -3.80 8.67 -19.60
C HIS A 25 -2.69 8.15 -18.65
N LEU A 26 -2.97 8.14 -17.35
CA LEU A 26 -2.03 7.61 -16.36
C LEU A 26 -2.07 6.08 -16.40
N LYS A 27 -0.90 5.46 -16.31
CA LYS A 27 -0.78 4.01 -16.19
C LYS A 27 -1.23 3.58 -14.80
N THR A 28 -2.49 3.15 -14.68
CA THR A 28 -3.09 2.69 -13.42
C THR A 28 -3.13 1.18 -13.33
N ARG A 29 -2.86 0.64 -12.14
CA ARG A 29 -3.08 -0.78 -11.80
C ARG A 29 -3.81 -0.85 -10.47
N LEU A 30 -4.79 -1.76 -10.38
CA LEU A 30 -5.36 -2.15 -9.09
C LEU A 30 -4.46 -3.24 -8.50
N LEU A 31 -4.06 -3.05 -7.26
CA LEU A 31 -3.20 -4.00 -6.56
C LEU A 31 -4.02 -5.21 -6.10
N SER A 32 -3.46 -6.41 -6.31
CA SER A 32 -3.95 -7.64 -5.68
C SER A 32 -3.71 -7.61 -4.17
N GLN A 33 -4.19 -8.62 -3.46
CA GLN A 33 -3.87 -8.75 -2.04
C GLN A 33 -2.37 -9.03 -1.83
N GLU A 34 -1.79 -9.94 -2.62
CA GLU A 34 -0.35 -10.24 -2.62
C GLU A 34 0.49 -8.98 -2.89
N ASP A 35 0.11 -8.17 -3.89
CA ASP A 35 0.80 -6.92 -4.20
C ASP A 35 0.83 -5.96 -2.99
N LYS A 36 -0.22 -5.94 -2.16
CA LYS A 36 -0.27 -5.09 -0.95
C LYS A 36 0.63 -5.62 0.16
N GLU A 37 0.67 -6.95 0.32
CA GLU A 37 1.52 -7.60 1.31
C GLU A 37 2.99 -7.36 1.00
N ASP A 38 3.38 -7.46 -0.27
CA ASP A 38 4.74 -7.16 -0.74
C ASP A 38 5.14 -5.70 -0.48
N ILE A 39 4.23 -4.75 -0.74
CA ILE A 39 4.47 -3.32 -0.47
C ILE A 39 4.63 -3.07 1.03
N ALA A 40 3.77 -3.67 1.86
CA ALA A 40 3.84 -3.54 3.31
C ALA A 40 5.16 -4.13 3.85
N LEU A 41 5.58 -5.28 3.32
CA LEU A 41 6.84 -5.91 3.68
C LEU A 41 8.03 -5.05 3.27
N ALA A 42 8.03 -4.50 2.05
CA ALA A 42 9.06 -3.58 1.60
C ALA A 42 9.16 -2.34 2.51
N GLY A 43 8.02 -1.76 2.89
CA GLY A 43 7.96 -0.64 3.83
C GLY A 43 8.51 -0.98 5.22
N ALA A 44 8.19 -2.18 5.74
CA ALA A 44 8.72 -2.65 7.02
C ALA A 44 10.23 -2.88 6.99
N ILE A 45 10.75 -3.42 5.88
CA ILE A 45 12.19 -3.60 5.65
C ILE A 45 12.89 -2.25 5.62
N ASP A 46 12.35 -1.27 4.88
CA ASP A 46 12.95 0.07 4.79
C ASP A 46 12.89 0.81 6.13
N ALA A 47 11.79 0.71 6.88
CA ALA A 47 11.68 1.23 8.23
C ALA A 47 12.72 0.58 9.15
N GLY A 48 12.87 -0.74 9.06
CA GLY A 48 13.83 -1.51 9.84
C GLY A 48 15.30 -1.23 9.51
N ARG A 49 15.61 -0.99 8.24
CA ARG A 49 16.95 -0.54 7.79
C ARG A 49 17.32 0.83 8.34
N ASN A 50 16.33 1.73 8.45
CA ASN A 50 16.55 3.07 8.99
C ASN A 50 16.56 3.12 10.53
N SER A 51 15.93 2.16 11.21
CA SER A 51 15.86 2.12 12.69
C SER A 51 17.00 1.32 13.36
N GLY A 52 17.79 0.56 12.59
CA GLY A 52 18.92 -0.24 13.10
C GLY A 52 18.51 -1.44 13.98
N TYR A 53 17.23 -1.56 14.33
CA TYR A 53 16.66 -2.68 15.06
C TYR A 53 15.20 -2.83 14.63
N VAL A 54 14.85 -4.01 14.12
CA VAL A 54 13.47 -4.36 13.76
C VAL A 54 12.95 -5.29 14.83
N ASP A 55 12.09 -4.76 15.70
CA ASP A 55 11.44 -5.56 16.73
C ASP A 55 10.35 -6.43 16.07
N GLU A 56 10.42 -7.75 16.29
CA GLU A 56 9.47 -8.74 15.80
C GLU A 56 8.01 -8.35 16.14
N GLN A 57 7.79 -7.72 17.30
CA GLN A 57 6.47 -7.26 17.73
C GLN A 57 5.94 -6.14 16.82
N VAL A 58 6.80 -5.27 16.28
CA VAL A 58 6.39 -4.18 15.38
C VAL A 58 5.95 -4.74 14.03
N ILE A 59 6.66 -5.75 13.52
CA ILE A 59 6.30 -6.46 12.29
C ILE A 59 4.95 -7.17 12.49
N MET A 60 4.82 -7.94 13.57
CA MET A 60 3.61 -8.72 13.86
C MET A 60 2.39 -7.82 14.12
N ASN A 61 2.57 -6.66 14.75
CA ASN A 61 1.48 -5.70 14.93
C ASN A 61 1.02 -5.06 13.62
N THR A 62 1.94 -4.81 12.68
CA THR A 62 1.61 -4.28 11.36
C THR A 62 0.84 -5.31 10.53
N LEU A 63 1.27 -6.57 10.57
CA LEU A 63 0.59 -7.69 9.90
C LEU A 63 -0.79 -7.99 10.51
N ASN A 64 -0.94 -7.89 11.83
CA ASN A 64 -2.22 -8.13 12.51
C ASN A 64 -3.24 -7.01 12.27
N LYS A 65 -2.79 -5.74 12.15
CA LYS A 65 -3.68 -4.63 11.75
C LYS A 65 -4.31 -4.83 10.37
N LEU A 66 -3.64 -5.54 9.48
CA LEU A 66 -4.14 -5.85 8.12
C LEU A 66 -5.10 -7.05 8.09
N LYS A 67 -5.17 -7.86 9.16
CA LYS A 67 -6.06 -9.03 9.27
C LYS A 67 -7.43 -8.73 9.90
N CYS A 68 -7.69 -7.52 10.35
CA CYS A 68 -8.99 -7.16 10.95
C CYS A 68 -9.87 -6.31 10.03
N LYS A 69 -10.79 -7.02 9.35
CA LYS A 69 -12.01 -6.60 8.61
C LYS A 69 -11.85 -5.90 7.26
#